data_AF-A0A2S9G5E2-F1
#
_entry.id   AF-A0A2S9G5E2-F1
#
_cell.length_a   1.000
_cell.length_b   1.000
_cell.length_c   1.000
_cell.angle_alpha   90.00
_cell.angle_beta   90.00
_cell.angle_gamma   90.00
#
_symmetry.space_group_name_H-M   'P 1'
#
loop_
_entity.id
_entity.type
_entity.pdbx_description
1 polymer ?
#
loop_
_entity_poly.entity_id
_entity_poly.type
_entity_poly.pdbx_seq_one_letter_code
_entity_poly.pdbx_strand_id
1 'polypeptide(L)'
;LFSTADGFLALFVTHDAFWAAFAAEAGIDGFPTMAERAARRDGVLALVSAALATDTAANWQHRLQPLGIPVSAVRTLPEALAATP
;
A
#
# COMPACT_ATOMS: atom_id res chain seq x y z
N LEU A 1 -7.64 3.57 2.52
CA LEU A 1 -7.47 3.87 1.07
C LEU A 1 -6.41 4.94 0.97
N PHE A 2 -5.43 4.75 0.10
CA PHE A 2 -4.35 5.70 -0.16
C PHE A 2 -4.48 6.22 -1.59
N SER A 3 -4.31 7.53 -1.75
CA SER A 3 -4.16 8.12 -3.08
C SER A 3 -2.77 7.76 -3.63
N THR A 4 -2.71 7.49 -4.92
CA THR A 4 -1.47 7.19 -5.63
C THR A 4 -1.31 8.18 -6.79
N ALA A 5 -0.25 8.06 -7.61
CA ALA A 5 -0.10 8.92 -8.79
C ALA A 5 -1.26 8.76 -9.79
N ASP A 6 -1.85 7.56 -9.84
CA ASP A 6 -3.04 7.25 -10.64
C ASP A 6 -3.90 6.19 -9.95
N GLY A 7 -5.13 6.58 -9.59
CA GLY A 7 -6.08 5.76 -8.85
C GLY A 7 -5.83 5.69 -7.34
N PHE A 8 -6.53 4.78 -6.68
CA PHE A 8 -6.45 4.54 -5.24
C PHE A 8 -6.00 3.12 -4.93
N LEU A 9 -5.25 2.96 -3.84
CA LEU A 9 -4.78 1.67 -3.35
C LEU A 9 -5.41 1.34 -1.99
N ALA A 10 -6.04 0.18 -1.90
CA ALA A 10 -6.39 -0.45 -0.63
C ALA A 10 -5.21 -1.33 -0.20
N LEU A 11 -4.62 -1.00 0.96
CA LEU A 11 -3.47 -1.70 1.52
C LEU A 11 -3.82 -2.16 2.94
N PHE A 12 -3.60 -3.44 3.22
CA PHE A 12 -3.86 -4.03 4.55
C PHE A 12 -2.57 -4.63 5.11
N VAL A 13 -1.99 -3.96 6.09
CA VAL A 13 -0.79 -4.42 6.81
C VAL A 13 -1.21 -4.88 8.21
N THR A 14 -1.38 -6.19 8.38
CA THR A 14 -1.95 -6.78 9.61
C THR A 14 -0.92 -7.22 10.65
N HIS A 15 0.35 -7.37 10.26
CA HIS A 15 1.43 -7.76 11.17
C HIS A 15 2.79 -7.18 10.75
N ASP A 16 3.78 -7.29 11.64
CA ASP A 16 5.08 -6.66 11.49
C ASP A 16 5.88 -7.19 10.29
N ALA A 17 5.78 -8.48 9.96
CA ALA A 17 6.45 -9.01 8.77
C ALA A 17 5.90 -8.42 7.44
N PHE A 18 4.59 -8.13 7.34
CA PHE A 18 4.05 -7.40 6.18
C PHE A 18 4.52 -5.96 6.16
N TRP A 19 4.60 -5.32 7.33
CA TRP A 19 5.18 -3.99 7.41
C TRP A 19 6.62 -3.98 6.91
N ALA A 20 7.46 -4.91 7.36
CA ALA A 20 8.86 -5.00 6.94
C ALA A 20 8.99 -5.16 5.43
N ALA A 21 8.21 -6.06 4.81
CA ALA A 21 8.22 -6.26 3.37
C ALA A 21 7.73 -5.03 2.59
N PHE A 22 6.63 -4.42 3.03
CA PHE A 22 6.10 -3.19 2.42
C PHE A 22 7.09 -2.02 2.57
N ALA A 23 7.64 -1.83 3.76
CA ALA A 23 8.53 -0.71 4.07
C ALA A 23 9.82 -0.79 3.25
N ALA A 24 10.37 -2.00 3.07
CA ALA A 24 11.52 -2.22 2.19
C ALA A 24 11.19 -1.86 0.72
N GLU A 25 10.03 -2.28 0.21
CA GLU A 25 9.59 -1.97 -1.16
C GLU A 25 9.26 -0.47 -1.35
N ALA A 26 8.73 0.17 -0.31
CA ALA A 26 8.33 1.59 -0.32
C ALA A 26 9.46 2.55 0.06
N GLY A 27 10.65 2.06 0.43
CA GLY A 27 11.77 2.88 0.90
C GLY A 27 11.48 3.61 2.21
N ILE A 28 10.67 3.02 3.09
CA ILE A 28 10.31 3.59 4.40
C ILE A 28 11.18 2.96 5.48
N ASP A 29 11.85 3.80 6.27
CA ASP A 29 12.61 3.37 7.44
C ASP A 29 11.79 3.48 8.73
N GLY A 30 11.93 2.49 9.61
CA GLY A 30 11.39 2.51 10.97
C GLY A 30 10.00 1.88 11.16
N PHE A 31 9.43 2.11 12.35
CA PHE A 31 8.15 1.56 12.80
C PHE A 31 8.01 0.02 12.74
N PRO A 32 9.02 -0.76 13.17
CA PRO A 32 9.00 -2.22 13.05
C PRO A 32 7.78 -2.88 13.71
N THR A 33 7.23 -2.29 14.77
CA THR A 33 6.12 -2.89 15.53
C THR A 33 4.78 -2.21 15.28
N MET A 34 3.71 -3.02 15.32
CA MET A 34 2.34 -2.52 15.21
C MET A 34 1.99 -1.53 16.32
N ALA A 35 2.52 -1.75 17.53
CA ALA A 35 2.35 -0.84 18.65
C ALA A 35 2.96 0.55 18.36
N GLU A 36 4.16 0.60 17.80
CA GLU A 36 4.80 1.86 17.43
C GLU A 36 4.02 2.57 16.30
N ARG A 37 3.54 1.82 15.31
CA ARG A 37 2.70 2.37 14.23
C ARG A 37 1.39 2.94 14.76
N ALA A 38 0.77 2.28 15.72
CA ALA A 38 -0.45 2.77 16.37
C ALA A 38 -0.18 4.05 17.18
N ALA A 39 0.93 4.11 17.93
CA ALA A 39 1.31 5.27 18.72
C ALA A 39 1.68 6.50 17.85
N ARG A 40 2.15 6.28 16.62
CA ARG A 40 2.59 7.32 15.68
C ARG A 40 1.75 7.35 14.40
N ARG A 41 0.47 6.97 14.51
CA ARG A 41 -0.43 6.69 13.39
C ARG A 41 -0.41 7.77 12.31
N ASP A 42 -0.54 9.04 12.69
CA ASP A 42 -0.67 10.11 11.70
C ASP A 42 0.63 10.33 10.91
N GLY A 43 1.78 10.21 11.59
CA GLY A 43 3.09 10.27 10.92
C GLY A 43 3.32 9.09 9.99
N VAL A 44 2.92 7.88 10.40
CA VAL A 44 2.98 6.69 9.55
C VAL A 44 2.08 6.84 8.33
N LEU A 45 0.84 7.33 8.51
CA LEU A 45 -0.07 7.55 7.39
C LEU A 45 0.46 8.59 6.41
N ALA A 46 1.09 9.67 6.88
CA ALA A 46 1.70 10.67 6.02
C ALA A 46 2.87 10.09 5.21
N LEU A 47 3.75 9.31 5.84
CA LEU A 47 4.87 8.62 5.18
C LEU A 47 4.39 7.64 4.12
N VAL A 48 3.44 6.77 4.47
CA VAL A 48 2.85 5.80 3.55
C VAL A 48 2.16 6.48 2.38
N SER A 49 1.41 7.55 2.64
CA SER A 49 0.74 8.31 1.57
C SER A 49 1.73 8.96 0.62
N ALA A 50 2.80 9.55 1.15
CA ALA A 50 3.86 10.15 0.33
C ALA A 50 4.57 9.12 -0.54
N ALA A 51 4.91 7.95 0.02
CA ALA A 51 5.52 6.86 -0.73
C ALA A 51 4.59 6.33 -1.82
N LEU A 52 3.33 6.06 -1.50
CA LEU A 52 2.38 5.52 -2.48
C LEU A 52 2.04 6.51 -3.60
N ALA A 53 2.16 7.82 -3.36
CA ALA A 53 1.96 8.86 -4.37
C ALA A 53 3.06 8.89 -5.46
N THR A 54 4.18 8.17 -5.30
CA THR A 54 5.27 8.19 -6.29
C THR A 54 5.04 7.28 -7.49
N ASP A 55 3.98 6.47 -7.48
CA ASP A 55 3.67 5.52 -8.55
C ASP A 55 2.16 5.23 -8.61
N THR A 56 1.70 4.49 -9.62
CA THR A 56 0.27 4.19 -9.84
C THR A 56 -0.21 3.04 -8.94
N ALA A 57 -1.52 3.00 -8.65
CA ALA A 57 -2.11 1.92 -7.87
C ALA A 57 -1.89 0.54 -8.52
N ALA A 58 -1.91 0.46 -9.86
CA ALA A 58 -1.67 -0.77 -10.60
C ALA A 58 -0.23 -1.29 -10.40
N ASN A 59 0.76 -0.39 -10.48
CA ASN A 59 2.17 -0.75 -10.28
C ASN A 59 2.44 -1.18 -8.84
N TRP A 60 1.90 -0.47 -7.84
CA TRP A 60 2.00 -0.89 -6.45
C TRP A 60 1.36 -2.26 -6.21
N GLN A 61 0.16 -2.51 -6.74
CA GLN A 61 -0.48 -3.82 -6.61
C GLN A 61 0.41 -4.93 -7.21
N HIS A 62 0.98 -4.70 -8.39
CA HIS A 62 1.86 -5.66 -9.06
C HIS A 62 3.12 -5.98 -8.27
N ARG A 63 3.74 -4.99 -7.59
CA ARG A 63 4.95 -5.21 -6.78
C ARG A 63 4.66 -5.85 -5.43
N LEU A 64 3.54 -5.50 -4.81
CA LEU A 64 3.22 -5.94 -3.44
C LEU A 64 2.49 -7.29 -3.39
N GLN A 65 1.75 -7.68 -4.42
CA GLN A 65 1.08 -8.99 -4.48
C GLN A 65 2.05 -10.18 -4.36
N PRO A 66 3.18 -10.24 -5.08
CA PRO A 66 4.16 -11.32 -4.93
C PRO A 66 4.78 -11.43 -3.53
N LEU A 67 4.76 -10.35 -2.75
CA LEU A 67 5.24 -10.33 -1.37
C LEU A 67 4.22 -10.90 -0.37
N GLY A 68 3.05 -11.33 -0.85
CA GLY A 68 1.96 -11.86 -0.01
C GLY A 68 1.19 -10.79 0.76
N ILE A 69 1.43 -9.50 0.46
CA ILE A 69 0.80 -8.38 1.14
C ILE A 69 -0.60 -8.17 0.55
N PRO A 70 -1.67 -8.21 1.36
CA PRO A 70 -3.02 -7.98 0.85
C PRO A 70 -3.17 -6.53 0.36
N VAL A 71 -3.33 -6.39 -0.95
CA VAL A 71 -3.38 -5.11 -1.66
C VAL A 71 -4.35 -5.19 -2.83
N SER A 72 -5.04 -4.09 -3.10
CA SER A 72 -5.92 -3.96 -4.27
C SER A 72 -5.94 -2.54 -4.82
N ALA A 73 -5.68 -2.40 -6.11
CA ALA A 73 -5.95 -1.18 -6.85
C ALA A 73 -7.46 -1.04 -7.04
N VAL A 74 -8.01 0.06 -6.53
CA VAL A 74 -9.44 0.37 -6.68
C VAL A 74 -9.69 0.71 -8.13
N ARG A 75 -10.42 -0.18 -8.80
CA ARG A 75 -10.90 0.03 -10.16
C ARG A 75 -12.30 0.61 -10.13
N THR A 76 -12.60 1.49 -11.07
CA THR A 76 -13.97 1.88 -11.38
C THR A 76 -14.74 0.69 -11.97
N LEU A 77 -16.07 0.73 -11.90
CA LEU A 77 -16.94 -0.32 -12.47
C LEU A 77 -16.63 -0.64 -13.96
N PRO A 78 -16.41 0.36 -14.85
CA PRO A 78 -16.00 0.10 -16.22
C PRO A 78 -14.66 -0.64 -16.35
N GLU A 79 -13.66 -0.28 -15.54
CA GLU A 79 -12.34 -0.92 -15.53
C GLU A 79 -12.38 -2.35 -14.97
N ALA A 80 -13.27 -2.62 -14.01
CA ALA A 80 -13.49 -3.96 -13.48
C ALA A 80 -14.09 -4.89 -14.55
N LEU A 81 -15.04 -4.39 -15.35
CA LEU A 81 -15.67 -5.14 -16.44
C LEU A 81 -14.69 -5.43 -17.60
N ALA A 82 -13.84 -4.48 -17.97
CA ALA A 82 -12.87 -4.66 -19.05
C ALA A 82 -11.75 -5.67 -18.75
N ALA A 83 -11.48 -5.96 -17.47
CA ALA A 83 -10.44 -6.88 -17.04
C ALA A 83 -10.91 -8.33 -16.85
N THR A 84 -12.16 -8.64 -17.24
CA THR A 84 -12.74 -9.98 -17.16
C THR A 84 -12.77 -10.59 -18.57
N PRO A 85 -12.13 -11.75 -18.83
CA PRO A 85 -12.14 -12.39 -20.15
C PRO A 85 -13.49 -12.99 -20.52
#